data_AF-A0A523N6X1-F1
#
_entry.id   AF-A0A523N6X1-F1
#
_cell.length_a   1.000
_cell.length_b   1.000
_cell.length_c   1.000
_cell.angle_alpha   90.00
_cell.angle_beta   90.00
_cell.angle_gamma   90.00
#
_symmetry.space_group_name_H-M   'P 1'
#
loop_
_entity.id
_entity.type
_entity.pdbx_description
1 polymer ?
#
loop_
_entity_poly.entity_id
_entity_poly.type
_entity_poly.pdbx_seq_one_letter_code
_entity_poly.pdbx_strand_id
1 'polypeptide(L)'
;MALFRFGRFGHGTRRELVRDAVGEWVDRAMARAEKRVVTQRYLRPPGALPEIEFLAACTRCSACVDVCPPKAIVKVAATGGLAAGTPYLHPLQQPCVACPDMPCAAACPTDALTLPEYGWEGHRLGVLEFLPERCITYRGISCTVCAAACPIGESALGMDDAGHPVLRIEGCVGCGVCLNACVSTPKSFTLTPAEDR
;
A
#
# COMPACT_ATOMS: atom_id res chain seq x y z
N MET A 1 -65.11 -0.96 14.71
CA MET A 1 -64.13 -0.04 15.34
C MET A 1 -62.76 -0.69 15.19
N ALA A 2 -61.99 -0.41 14.13
CA ALA A 2 -61.05 0.73 13.99
C ALA A 2 -59.93 0.64 15.06
N LEU A 3 -58.62 0.58 14.79
CA LEU A 3 -57.79 0.98 13.66
C LEU A 3 -56.41 0.25 13.69
N PHE A 4 -55.89 -0.04 12.50
CA PHE A 4 -54.45 -0.23 12.21
C PHE A 4 -53.69 1.09 12.35
N ARG A 5 -52.43 1.06 12.83
CA ARG A 5 -51.46 2.14 12.54
C ARG A 5 -50.08 1.56 12.27
N PHE A 6 -49.70 1.67 10.99
CA PHE A 6 -48.44 1.29 10.38
C PHE A 6 -47.22 2.03 10.99
N GLY A 7 -46.13 1.29 11.17
CA GLY A 7 -44.79 1.81 11.42
C GLY A 7 -44.27 2.56 10.19
N ARG A 8 -43.69 3.72 10.46
CA ARG A 8 -43.34 4.79 9.53
C ARG A 8 -41.97 4.51 8.90
N PHE A 9 -41.95 4.08 7.64
CA PHE A 9 -40.74 4.08 6.79
C PHE A 9 -40.28 5.53 6.55
N GLY A 10 -39.02 5.81 6.85
CA GLY A 10 -38.41 7.11 6.58
C GLY A 10 -38.30 7.37 5.08
N HIS A 11 -39.11 8.31 4.57
CA HIS A 11 -39.01 8.82 3.21
C HIS A 11 -37.77 9.71 3.08
N GLY A 12 -36.67 9.17 2.54
CA GLY A 12 -35.62 10.00 1.94
C GLY A 12 -36.26 10.83 0.81
N THR A 13 -36.00 12.13 0.80
CA THR A 13 -36.61 13.04 -0.18
C THR A 13 -36.05 12.77 -1.57
N ARG A 14 -36.85 13.03 -2.63
CA ARG A 14 -36.40 12.89 -4.03
C ARG A 14 -35.14 13.71 -4.34
N ARG A 15 -34.87 14.76 -3.56
CA ARG A 15 -33.66 15.60 -3.66
C ARG A 15 -32.41 14.92 -3.08
N GLU A 16 -32.54 14.16 -2.00
CA GLU A 16 -31.44 13.39 -1.41
C GLU A 16 -31.05 12.24 -2.35
N LEU A 17 -32.03 11.49 -2.86
CA LEU A 17 -31.78 10.43 -3.84
C LEU A 17 -31.09 10.93 -5.13
N VAL A 18 -31.44 12.13 -5.61
CA VAL A 18 -30.78 12.73 -6.77
C VAL A 18 -29.35 13.19 -6.43
N ARG A 19 -29.13 13.75 -5.23
CA ARG A 19 -27.79 14.17 -4.79
C ARG A 19 -26.86 12.96 -4.62
N ASP A 20 -27.35 11.87 -4.04
CA ASP A 20 -26.59 10.65 -3.83
C ASP A 20 -26.26 9.97 -5.16
N ALA A 21 -27.23 9.89 -6.08
CA ALA A 21 -27.01 9.35 -7.42
C ALA A 21 -26.01 10.19 -8.25
N VAL A 22 -26.03 11.53 -8.09
CA VAL A 22 -25.04 12.42 -8.72
C VAL A 22 -23.67 12.24 -8.08
N GLY A 23 -23.59 12.13 -6.75
CA GLY A 23 -22.35 11.84 -6.02
C GLY A 23 -21.70 10.55 -6.51
N GLU A 24 -22.43 9.43 -6.49
CA GLU A 24 -21.92 8.16 -7.01
C GLU A 24 -21.51 8.23 -8.50
N TRP A 25 -22.22 9.02 -9.31
CA TRP A 25 -21.88 9.17 -10.73
C TRP A 25 -20.59 9.98 -10.91
N VAL A 26 -20.40 11.04 -10.12
CA VAL A 26 -19.15 11.81 -10.06
C VAL A 26 -18.01 10.94 -9.56
N ASP A 27 -18.19 10.17 -8.49
CA ASP A 27 -17.16 9.27 -7.93
C ASP A 27 -16.76 8.20 -8.96
N ARG A 28 -17.74 7.57 -9.62
CA ARG A 28 -17.48 6.61 -10.70
C ARG A 28 -16.78 7.26 -11.90
N ALA A 29 -17.12 8.51 -12.23
CA ALA A 29 -16.45 9.24 -13.31
C ALA A 29 -14.99 9.56 -12.96
N MET A 30 -14.72 9.96 -11.71
CA MET A 30 -13.38 10.24 -11.21
C MET A 30 -12.51 8.98 -11.16
N ALA A 31 -13.01 7.88 -10.59
CA ALA A 31 -12.31 6.59 -10.58
C ALA A 31 -11.99 6.08 -12.00
N ARG A 32 -12.86 6.35 -12.97
CA ARG A 32 -12.65 5.96 -14.37
C ARG A 32 -11.64 6.87 -15.09
N ALA A 33 -11.60 8.15 -14.74
CA ALA A 33 -10.60 9.10 -15.23
C ALA A 33 -9.21 8.75 -14.68
N GLU A 34 -9.11 8.48 -13.39
CA GLU A 34 -7.87 8.04 -12.72
C GLU A 34 -7.28 6.78 -13.38
N LYS A 35 -8.10 5.76 -13.62
CA LYS A 35 -7.68 4.52 -14.29
C LYS A 35 -7.19 4.71 -15.73
N ARG A 36 -7.60 5.79 -16.42
CA ARG A 36 -7.13 6.12 -17.77
C ARG A 36 -5.84 6.95 -17.77
N VAL A 37 -5.59 7.69 -16.69
CA VAL A 37 -4.48 8.64 -16.60
C VAL A 37 -3.23 7.99 -15.99
N VAL A 38 -3.37 7.06 -15.05
CA VAL A 38 -2.25 6.38 -14.39
C VAL A 38 -2.01 5.01 -15.04
N THR A 39 -1.07 4.96 -16.00
CA THR A 39 -0.73 3.72 -16.73
C THR A 39 0.25 2.81 -15.97
N GLN A 40 0.97 3.35 -14.98
CA GLN A 40 1.95 2.65 -14.14
C GLN A 40 1.67 2.97 -12.68
N ARG A 41 1.35 1.95 -11.88
CA ARG A 41 1.17 2.09 -10.43
C ARG A 41 2.53 1.95 -9.75
N TYR A 42 2.88 2.93 -8.93
CA TYR A 42 4.12 2.96 -8.17
C TYR A 42 3.87 2.61 -6.71
N LEU A 43 4.81 1.91 -6.07
CA LEU A 43 4.78 1.75 -4.62
C LEU A 43 5.20 3.07 -3.99
N ARG A 44 4.28 3.80 -3.37
CA ARG A 44 4.59 5.12 -2.79
C ARG A 44 5.28 4.99 -1.43
N PRO A 45 6.08 5.99 -1.01
CA PRO A 45 6.63 6.04 0.33
C PRO A 45 5.53 6.02 1.40
N PRO A 46 5.89 5.70 2.67
CA PRO A 46 4.94 5.72 3.78
C PRO A 46 4.22 7.05 3.89
N GLY A 47 2.92 6.98 4.19
CA GLY A 47 2.09 8.16 4.40
C GLY A 47 1.55 8.84 3.13
N ALA A 48 1.78 8.28 1.95
CA ALA A 48 1.31 8.89 0.72
C ALA A 48 -0.21 9.03 0.68
N LEU A 49 -0.67 10.20 0.24
CA LEU A 49 -2.06 10.41 -0.16
C LEU A 49 -2.45 9.49 -1.34
N PRO A 50 -3.76 9.34 -1.62
CA PRO A 50 -4.24 8.69 -2.83
C PRO A 50 -3.54 9.26 -4.08
N GLU A 51 -3.32 8.42 -5.09
CA GLU A 51 -2.36 8.71 -6.16
C GLU A 51 -2.58 10.09 -6.83
N ILE A 52 -3.82 10.48 -7.13
CA ILE A 52 -4.11 11.77 -7.76
C ILE A 52 -3.79 12.96 -6.83
N GLU A 53 -4.15 12.87 -5.56
CA GLU A 53 -3.86 13.90 -4.56
C GLU A 53 -2.36 14.00 -4.27
N PHE A 54 -1.69 12.85 -4.17
CA PHE A 54 -0.25 12.76 -4.05
C PHE A 54 0.47 13.44 -5.22
N LEU A 55 0.06 13.16 -6.45
CA LEU A 55 0.66 13.76 -7.65
C LEU A 55 0.48 15.29 -7.70
N ALA A 56 -0.65 15.79 -7.19
CA ALA A 56 -0.95 17.22 -7.09
C ALA A 56 -0.15 17.91 -5.97
N ALA A 57 -0.02 17.26 -4.80
CA ALA A 57 0.64 17.82 -3.62
C ALA A 57 2.18 17.68 -3.66
N CYS A 58 2.72 16.68 -4.37
CA CYS A 58 4.16 16.42 -4.38
C CYS A 58 4.92 17.45 -5.22
N THR A 59 5.77 18.24 -4.56
CA THR A 59 6.62 19.26 -5.19
C THR A 59 7.91 18.71 -5.80
N ARG A 60 8.17 17.39 -5.69
CA ARG A 60 9.38 16.71 -6.22
C ARG A 60 10.69 17.21 -5.60
N CYS A 61 10.63 17.79 -4.40
CA CYS A 61 11.75 18.42 -3.69
C CYS A 61 12.86 17.46 -3.23
N SER A 62 12.62 16.14 -3.22
CA SER A 62 13.54 15.08 -2.74
C SER A 62 13.75 14.98 -1.24
N ALA A 63 13.11 15.80 -0.40
CA ALA A 63 13.30 15.75 1.05
C ALA A 63 13.15 14.34 1.64
N CYS A 64 12.13 13.59 1.22
CA CYS A 64 11.92 12.20 1.65
C CYS A 64 13.01 11.22 1.16
N VAL A 65 13.60 11.46 -0.02
CA VAL A 65 14.69 10.65 -0.58
C VAL A 65 15.96 10.83 0.26
N ASP A 66 16.26 12.08 0.61
CA ASP A 66 17.49 12.44 1.29
C ASP A 66 17.54 11.86 2.71
N VAL A 67 16.42 11.94 3.43
CA VAL A 67 16.31 11.47 4.82
C VAL A 67 16.10 9.96 4.96
N CYS A 68 15.78 9.24 3.88
CA CYS A 68 15.48 7.81 3.93
C CYS A 68 16.72 7.00 4.38
N PRO A 69 16.74 6.41 5.59
CA PRO A 69 17.91 5.68 6.08
C PRO A 69 18.30 4.48 5.20
N PRO A 70 17.36 3.62 4.75
CA PRO A 70 17.72 2.49 3.90
C PRO A 70 17.98 2.89 2.44
N LYS A 71 17.84 4.17 2.06
CA LYS A 71 17.92 4.63 0.66
C LYS A 71 17.00 3.86 -0.30
N ALA A 72 15.81 3.52 0.19
CA ALA A 72 14.82 2.74 -0.55
C ALA A 72 13.97 3.57 -1.54
N ILE A 73 13.99 4.89 -1.40
CA ILE A 73 13.18 5.80 -2.21
C ILE A 73 14.01 6.28 -3.40
N VAL A 74 13.46 6.09 -4.59
CA VAL A 74 14.00 6.56 -5.87
C VAL A 74 12.98 7.45 -6.57
N LYS A 75 13.42 8.23 -7.56
CA LYS A 75 12.53 9.09 -8.34
C LYS A 75 12.09 8.39 -9.62
N VAL A 76 10.81 8.54 -9.94
CA VAL A 76 10.27 8.12 -11.23
C VAL A 76 11.01 8.86 -12.35
N ALA A 77 11.41 8.13 -13.39
CA ALA A 77 12.13 8.69 -14.54
C ALA A 77 11.32 9.78 -15.26
N ALA A 78 12.01 10.62 -16.03
CA ALA A 78 11.39 11.70 -16.81
C ALA A 78 10.32 11.19 -17.81
N THR A 79 10.43 9.93 -18.24
CA THR A 79 9.46 9.26 -19.11
C THR A 79 8.18 8.80 -18.38
N GLY A 80 8.10 8.95 -17.06
CA GLY A 80 6.99 8.48 -16.22
C GLY A 80 5.74 9.37 -16.25
N GLY A 81 5.58 10.25 -17.25
CA GLY A 81 4.40 11.10 -17.40
C GLY A 81 4.16 12.02 -16.20
N LEU A 82 2.93 12.07 -15.69
CA LEU A 82 2.57 12.90 -14.52
C LEU A 82 3.34 12.52 -13.25
N ALA A 83 3.72 11.25 -13.12
CA ALA A 83 4.50 10.77 -11.99
C ALA A 83 6.00 11.11 -12.10
N ALA A 84 6.48 11.62 -13.23
CA ALA A 84 7.90 11.95 -13.41
C ALA A 84 8.45 12.81 -12.26
N GLY A 85 9.60 12.41 -11.72
CA GLY A 85 10.28 13.08 -10.62
C GLY A 85 9.67 12.87 -9.23
N THR A 86 8.51 12.21 -9.11
CA THR A 86 7.91 11.87 -7.82
C THR A 86 8.62 10.68 -7.18
N PRO A 87 8.62 10.56 -5.83
CA PRO A 87 9.26 9.45 -5.14
C PRO A 87 8.45 8.15 -5.26
N TYR A 88 9.14 7.03 -5.37
CA TYR A 88 8.59 5.68 -5.29
C TYR A 88 9.61 4.71 -4.66
N LEU A 89 9.12 3.55 -4.23
CA LEU A 89 9.91 2.46 -3.67
C LEU A 89 10.14 1.39 -4.73
N HIS A 90 11.35 0.83 -4.79
CA HIS A 90 11.69 -0.29 -5.66
C HIS A 90 12.19 -1.49 -4.84
N PRO A 91 11.29 -2.33 -4.28
CA PRO A 91 11.67 -3.31 -3.26
C PRO A 91 12.64 -4.40 -3.71
N LEU A 92 12.66 -4.72 -5.01
CA LEU A 92 13.65 -5.65 -5.57
C LEU A 92 15.07 -5.08 -5.62
N GLN A 93 15.24 -3.75 -5.59
CA GLN A 93 16.55 -3.11 -5.54
C GLN A 93 16.92 -2.80 -4.09
N GLN A 94 16.05 -2.07 -3.39
CA GLN A 94 16.21 -1.73 -1.98
C GLN A 94 14.83 -1.57 -1.34
N PRO A 95 14.43 -2.45 -0.42
CA PRO A 95 13.12 -2.39 0.22
C PRO A 95 13.05 -1.30 1.29
N CYS A 96 11.83 -0.81 1.52
CA CYS A 96 11.55 -0.04 2.73
C CYS A 96 11.72 -0.96 3.95
N VAL A 97 12.37 -0.51 5.02
CA VAL A 97 12.58 -1.32 6.23
C VAL A 97 11.57 -1.03 7.34
N ALA A 98 10.46 -0.37 6.99
CA ALA A 98 9.40 0.03 7.91
C ALA A 98 9.91 0.79 9.17
N CYS A 99 10.69 1.86 8.96
CA CYS A 99 11.21 2.69 10.05
C CYS A 99 10.09 3.14 11.00
N PRO A 100 10.22 2.94 12.33
CA PRO A 100 9.15 3.27 13.29
C PRO A 100 8.70 4.73 13.26
N ASP A 101 9.63 5.64 13.01
CA ASP A 101 9.46 7.09 13.00
C ASP A 101 9.13 7.67 11.61
N MET A 102 9.09 6.83 10.57
CA MET A 102 8.81 7.21 9.17
C MET A 102 9.43 8.56 8.76
N PRO A 103 10.77 8.72 8.82
CA PRO A 103 11.43 10.02 8.62
C PRO A 103 11.13 10.62 7.24
N CYS A 104 10.88 9.78 6.24
CA CYS A 104 10.48 10.19 4.90
C CYS A 104 9.11 10.90 4.85
N ALA A 105 8.14 10.47 5.67
CA ALA A 105 6.84 11.13 5.79
C ALA A 105 6.99 12.42 6.62
N ALA A 106 7.70 12.35 7.75
CA ALA A 106 7.96 13.50 8.62
C ALA A 106 8.69 14.67 7.92
N ALA A 107 9.58 14.37 6.98
CA ALA A 107 10.33 15.37 6.24
C ALA A 107 9.56 16.00 5.06
N CYS A 108 8.33 15.54 4.77
CA CYS A 108 7.57 16.11 3.66
C CYS A 108 7.14 17.55 4.01
N PRO A 109 7.55 18.56 3.22
CA PRO A 109 7.18 19.95 3.50
C PRO A 109 5.76 20.29 3.03
N THR A 110 5.08 19.35 2.37
CA THR A 110 3.68 19.43 1.94
C THR A 110 2.93 18.23 2.49
N ASP A 111 1.62 18.17 2.25
CA ASP A 111 0.80 17.05 2.70
C ASP A 111 0.85 15.84 1.77
N ALA A 112 1.81 15.79 0.82
CA ALA A 112 1.92 14.65 -0.10
C ALA A 112 2.24 13.34 0.63
N LEU A 113 3.02 13.41 1.72
CA LEU A 113 3.24 12.30 2.64
C LEU A 113 2.84 12.77 4.04
N THR A 114 1.98 12.02 4.71
CA THR A 114 1.47 12.32 6.06
C THR A 114 1.87 11.21 7.02
N LEU A 115 2.22 11.57 8.27
CA LEU A 115 2.47 10.58 9.31
C LEU A 115 1.13 9.92 9.71
N PRO A 116 0.97 8.60 9.54
CA PRO A 116 -0.26 7.93 9.98
C PRO A 116 -0.42 8.00 11.50
N GLU A 117 -1.64 8.24 11.97
CA GLU A 117 -1.96 8.40 13.39
C GLU A 117 -1.50 7.19 14.24
N TYR A 118 -1.70 5.98 13.71
CA TYR A 118 -1.34 4.71 14.37
C TYR A 118 -0.04 4.11 13.83
N GLY A 119 0.80 4.92 13.18
CA GLY A 119 2.06 4.47 12.58
C GLY A 119 1.85 3.39 11.53
N TRP A 120 2.46 2.22 11.73
CA TRP A 120 2.37 1.09 10.79
C TRP A 120 1.08 0.26 10.94
N GLU A 121 0.37 0.41 12.06
CA GLU A 121 -0.89 -0.30 12.27
C GLU A 121 -1.93 0.19 11.27
N GLY A 122 -2.53 -0.74 10.52
CA GLY A 122 -3.47 -0.42 9.43
C GLY A 122 -2.85 0.23 8.19
N HIS A 123 -1.59 0.69 8.24
CA HIS A 123 -0.94 1.29 7.08
C HIS A 123 -0.34 0.23 6.14
N ARG A 124 -0.48 0.46 4.83
CA ARG A 124 -0.05 -0.47 3.78
C ARG A 124 0.64 0.29 2.66
N LEU A 125 1.85 -0.13 2.32
CA LEU A 125 2.54 0.32 1.11
C LEU A 125 2.05 -0.49 -0.09
N GLY A 126 1.92 -1.80 0.10
CA GLY A 126 1.61 -2.76 -0.95
C GLY A 126 0.88 -3.99 -0.42
N VAL A 127 0.38 -4.80 -1.35
CA VAL A 127 -0.20 -6.12 -1.08
C VAL A 127 0.82 -7.17 -1.46
N LEU A 128 1.28 -7.93 -0.47
CA LEU A 128 2.18 -9.04 -0.67
C LEU A 128 1.38 -10.34 -0.83
N GLU A 129 1.76 -11.15 -1.80
CA GLU A 129 1.23 -12.49 -2.00
C GLU A 129 2.37 -13.50 -1.89
N PHE A 130 2.12 -14.60 -1.18
CA PHE A 130 3.07 -15.70 -1.01
C PHE A 130 2.73 -16.85 -1.95
N LEU A 131 3.75 -17.43 -2.57
CA LEU A 131 3.66 -18.46 -3.59
C LEU A 131 4.39 -19.73 -3.13
N PRO A 132 3.70 -20.66 -2.42
CA PRO A 132 4.29 -21.86 -1.84
C PRO A 132 5.05 -22.72 -2.84
N GLU A 133 4.58 -22.82 -4.09
CA GLU A 133 5.17 -23.65 -5.15
C GLU A 133 6.59 -23.21 -5.57
N ARG A 134 6.94 -21.96 -5.25
CA ARG A 134 8.27 -21.39 -5.51
C ARG A 134 9.20 -21.50 -4.32
N CYS A 135 8.67 -21.75 -3.12
CA CYS A 135 9.44 -21.72 -1.88
C CYS A 135 10.20 -23.04 -1.66
N ILE A 136 11.48 -22.92 -1.32
CA ILE A 136 12.38 -24.06 -1.14
C ILE A 136 12.05 -24.90 0.10
N THR A 137 11.30 -24.34 1.06
CA THR A 137 10.78 -25.09 2.22
C THR A 137 9.81 -26.18 1.82
N TYR A 138 8.99 -25.94 0.79
CA TYR A 138 8.10 -26.96 0.21
C TYR A 138 8.85 -27.94 -0.71
N ARG A 139 10.16 -27.77 -0.87
CA ARG A 139 11.08 -28.70 -1.56
C ARG A 139 12.01 -29.43 -0.58
N GLY A 140 11.73 -29.37 0.72
CA GLY A 140 12.50 -30.04 1.77
C GLY A 140 13.78 -29.34 2.21
N ILE A 141 14.01 -28.09 1.79
CA ILE A 141 15.18 -27.30 2.19
C ILE A 141 14.77 -26.33 3.30
N SER A 142 15.44 -26.40 4.46
CA SER A 142 15.20 -25.47 5.57
C SER A 142 15.61 -24.04 5.21
N CYS A 143 14.72 -23.08 5.44
CA CYS A 143 14.96 -21.67 5.16
C CYS A 143 14.03 -20.79 6.00
N THR A 144 14.60 -19.77 6.65
CA THR A 144 13.86 -18.82 7.50
C THR A 144 14.14 -17.36 7.14
N VAL A 145 14.91 -17.12 6.07
CA VAL A 145 15.44 -15.79 5.71
C VAL A 145 14.34 -14.73 5.58
N CYS A 146 13.19 -15.09 4.99
CA CYS A 146 12.09 -14.15 4.80
C CYS A 146 11.44 -13.70 6.12
N ALA A 147 11.17 -14.63 7.04
CA ALA A 147 10.62 -14.33 8.35
C ALA A 147 11.64 -13.59 9.23
N ALA A 148 12.90 -14.04 9.25
CA ALA A 148 13.97 -13.41 10.01
C ALA A 148 14.27 -11.97 9.58
N ALA A 149 14.12 -11.66 8.29
CA ALA A 149 14.33 -10.31 7.77
C ALA A 149 13.10 -9.39 7.94
N CYS A 150 11.93 -9.92 8.29
CA CYS A 150 10.70 -9.14 8.33
C CYS A 150 10.75 -8.08 9.44
N PRO A 151 10.68 -6.77 9.13
CA PRO A 151 10.80 -5.72 10.15
C PRO A 151 9.58 -5.65 11.09
N ILE A 152 8.45 -6.21 10.68
CA ILE A 152 7.22 -6.30 11.47
C ILE A 152 7.19 -7.57 12.34
N GLY A 153 8.09 -8.52 12.06
CA GLY A 153 8.19 -9.80 12.77
C GLY A 153 7.01 -10.74 12.55
N GLU A 154 6.78 -11.60 13.53
CA GLU A 154 5.78 -12.69 13.52
C GLU A 154 4.35 -12.20 13.25
N SER A 155 4.03 -10.96 13.61
CA SER A 155 2.69 -10.40 13.34
C SER A 155 2.40 -10.26 11.83
N ALA A 156 3.44 -10.17 10.99
CA ALA A 156 3.32 -10.12 9.53
C ALA A 156 3.81 -11.39 8.83
N LEU A 157 4.95 -11.95 9.24
CA LEU A 157 5.56 -13.10 8.57
C LEU A 157 6.31 -13.94 9.59
N GLY A 158 5.87 -15.19 9.73
CA GLY A 158 6.45 -16.17 10.64
C GLY A 158 6.74 -17.50 9.98
N MET A 159 7.02 -18.51 10.79
CA MET A 159 7.14 -19.91 10.37
C MET A 159 6.07 -20.75 11.08
N ASP A 160 5.50 -21.74 10.39
CA ASP A 160 4.68 -22.78 11.02
C ASP A 160 5.55 -23.91 11.62
N ASP A 161 4.90 -24.87 12.29
CA ASP A 161 5.56 -26.02 12.92
C ASP A 161 6.24 -26.95 11.90
N ALA A 162 5.84 -26.89 10.62
CA ALA A 162 6.46 -27.63 9.52
C ALA A 162 7.67 -26.89 8.93
N GLY A 163 8.01 -25.71 9.44
CA GLY A 163 9.09 -24.87 8.94
C GLY A 163 8.77 -24.20 7.60
N HIS A 164 7.49 -23.92 7.33
CA HIS A 164 7.04 -23.17 6.16
C HIS A 164 6.67 -21.73 6.53
N PRO A 165 6.95 -20.74 5.65
CA PRO A 165 6.57 -19.36 5.91
C PRO A 165 5.05 -19.18 5.99
N VAL A 166 4.58 -18.41 6.97
CA VAL A 166 3.18 -18.02 7.14
C VAL A 166 3.06 -16.51 7.03
N LEU A 167 2.45 -16.05 5.95
CA LEU A 167 2.14 -14.63 5.73
C LEU A 167 0.81 -14.27 6.40
N ARG A 168 0.84 -13.28 7.30
CA ARG A 168 -0.32 -12.74 8.01
C ARG A 168 -0.63 -11.35 7.45
N ILE A 169 -1.70 -11.27 6.66
CA ILE A 169 -2.02 -10.07 5.86
C ILE A 169 -2.37 -8.87 6.74
N GLU A 170 -2.89 -9.12 7.93
CA GLU A 170 -3.30 -8.11 8.92
C GLU A 170 -2.10 -7.40 9.56
N GLY A 171 -0.92 -8.03 9.63
CA GLY A 171 0.32 -7.38 10.06
C GLY A 171 1.21 -6.93 8.91
N CYS A 172 1.07 -7.52 7.71
CA CYS A 172 1.97 -7.22 6.60
C CYS A 172 1.77 -5.81 6.04
N VAL A 173 2.79 -4.95 6.16
CA VAL A 173 2.75 -3.57 5.63
C VAL A 173 3.12 -3.46 4.14
N GLY A 174 3.48 -4.56 3.48
CA GLY A 174 3.84 -4.56 2.06
C GLY A 174 5.18 -3.89 1.73
N CYS A 175 6.15 -3.89 2.65
CA CYS A 175 7.44 -3.22 2.46
C CYS A 175 8.41 -3.94 1.51
N GLY A 176 8.16 -5.23 1.23
CA GLY A 176 8.92 -6.03 0.28
C GLY A 176 10.30 -6.50 0.75
N VAL A 177 10.62 -6.40 2.05
CA VAL A 177 11.89 -6.94 2.60
C VAL A 177 12.01 -8.44 2.36
N CYS A 178 10.94 -9.20 2.63
CA CYS A 178 10.89 -10.64 2.37
C CYS A 178 11.03 -10.98 0.88
N LEU A 179 10.43 -10.18 -0.01
CA LEU A 179 10.56 -10.32 -1.47
C LEU A 179 12.02 -10.14 -1.90
N ASN A 180 12.70 -9.12 -1.38
CA ASN A 180 14.12 -8.87 -1.66
C ASN A 180 15.00 -10.02 -1.17
N ALA A 181 14.84 -10.38 0.12
CA ALA A 181 15.65 -11.38 0.82
C ALA A 181 15.43 -12.83 0.35
N CYS A 182 14.31 -13.11 -0.30
CA CYS A 182 13.97 -14.47 -0.73
C CYS A 182 15.02 -15.05 -1.69
N VAL A 183 15.57 -16.22 -1.36
CA VAL A 183 16.66 -16.86 -2.13
C VAL A 183 16.16 -17.64 -3.36
N SER A 184 14.85 -17.87 -3.49
CA SER A 184 14.30 -18.62 -4.62
C SER A 184 14.33 -17.81 -5.92
N THR A 185 14.49 -18.52 -7.04
CA THR A 185 14.36 -17.98 -8.39
C THR A 185 13.42 -18.89 -9.18
N PRO A 186 12.22 -18.41 -9.60
CA PRO A 186 11.63 -17.10 -9.29
C PRO A 186 11.34 -16.92 -7.79
N LYS A 187 11.24 -15.66 -7.34
CA LYS A 187 10.94 -15.29 -5.95
C LYS A 187 9.59 -15.87 -5.51
N SER A 188 9.51 -16.28 -4.25
CA SER A 188 8.31 -16.86 -3.63
C SER A 188 7.28 -15.83 -3.16
N PHE A 189 7.52 -14.55 -3.45
CA PHE A 189 6.58 -13.48 -3.15
C PHE A 189 6.33 -12.65 -4.41
N THR A 190 5.15 -12.09 -4.49
CA THR A 190 4.76 -11.02 -5.42
C THR A 190 4.32 -9.83 -4.59
N LEU A 191 4.55 -8.62 -5.12
CA LEU A 191 4.18 -7.38 -4.46
C LEU A 191 3.51 -6.46 -5.46
N THR A 192 2.31 -6.01 -5.14
CA THR A 192 1.57 -5.01 -5.89
C THR A 192 1.37 -3.76 -5.03
N PRO A 193 1.30 -2.56 -5.61
CA PRO A 193 0.92 -1.36 -4.86
C PRO A 193 -0.45 -1.52 -4.21
N ALA A 194 -0.61 -1.01 -2.98
CA ALA A 194 -1.89 -1.05 -2.29
C ALA A 194 -2.91 -0.22 -3.08
N GLU A 195 -4.13 -0.73 -3.22
CA GLU A 195 -5.20 0.06 -3.84
C GLU A 195 -5.68 1.13 -2.86
N ASP A 196 -5.99 2.32 -3.38
CA ASP A 196 -6.58 3.42 -2.64
C ASP A 196 -7.86 2.90 -1.94
N ARG A 197 -7.83 2.78 -0.62
CA ARG A 197 -8.97 2.41 0.22
C ARG A 197 -9.45 3.63 0.99
#